data_AF-A0A7Y2HY45-F1
#
_entry.id   AF-A0A7Y2HY45-F1
#
_cell.length_a   1.000
_cell.length_b   1.000
_cell.length_c   1.000
_cell.angle_alpha   90.00
_cell.angle_beta   90.00
_cell.angle_gamma   90.00
#
_symmetry.space_group_name_H-M   'P 1'
#
loop_
_entity.id
_entity.type
_entity.pdbx_description
1 polymer ?
#
loop_
_entity_poly.entity_id
_entity_poly.type
_entity_poly.pdbx_seq_one_letter_code
_entity_poly.pdbx_strand_id
1 'polypeptide(L)' 'GTPTGPPGSGAPASGGAGEPRPGDRPPADDDDIVARQLREAAERETDPVLREKLWREYDKYKGSR' A
#
# COMPACT_ATOMS: atom_id res chain seq x y z
N GLY A 1 -38.63 -8.10 24.47
CA GLY A 1 -37.37 -8.37 23.75
C GLY A 1 -37.55 -7.93 22.32
N THR A 2 -36.81 -6.92 21.89
CA THR A 2 -36.82 -6.41 20.51
C THR A 2 -35.36 -6.30 20.06
N PRO A 3 -34.98 -6.89 18.91
CA PRO A 3 -33.62 -6.79 18.39
C PRO A 3 -33.44 -5.41 17.75
N THR A 4 -32.61 -4.56 18.35
CA THR A 4 -32.10 -3.35 17.68
C THR A 4 -30.86 -3.75 16.89
N GLY A 5 -31.01 -3.96 15.59
CA GLY A 5 -29.88 -3.90 14.66
C GLY A 5 -29.49 -2.43 14.48
N PRO A 6 -28.20 -2.06 14.51
CA PRO A 6 -27.82 -0.71 14.18
C PRO A 6 -27.93 -0.49 12.65
N PRO A 7 -28.52 0.63 12.20
CA PRO A 7 -28.38 1.07 10.83
C PRO A 7 -26.95 1.55 10.60
N GLY A 8 -26.20 0.83 9.77
CA GLY A 8 -24.94 1.34 9.25
C GLY A 8 -25.21 2.43 8.22
N SER A 9 -24.98 3.69 8.58
CA SER A 9 -24.57 4.78 7.69
C SER A 9 -24.35 6.09 8.46
N GLY A 10 -23.10 6.54 8.52
CA GLY A 10 -22.77 7.97 8.55
C GLY A 10 -22.37 8.60 9.88
N ALA A 11 -21.08 8.54 10.22
CA ALA A 11 -20.34 9.66 10.82
C ALA A 11 -18.82 9.44 10.60
N PRO A 12 -18.05 10.46 10.15
CA PRO A 12 -16.61 10.33 9.93
C PRO A 12 -15.89 10.44 11.27
N ALA A 13 -15.59 9.29 11.88
CA ALA A 13 -14.72 9.23 13.05
C ALA A 13 -13.26 9.25 12.57
N SER A 14 -12.57 10.33 12.89
CA SER A 14 -11.12 10.50 12.77
C SER A 14 -10.35 9.34 13.41
N GLY A 15 -9.29 8.88 12.75
CA GLY A 15 -8.18 8.18 13.38
C GLY A 15 -8.14 6.66 13.17
N GLY A 16 -7.39 6.23 12.16
CA GLY A 16 -6.99 4.84 12.00
C GLY A 16 -6.41 4.61 10.62
N ALA A 17 -5.09 4.47 10.52
CA ALA A 17 -4.35 4.12 9.32
C ALA A 17 -4.78 2.73 8.81
N GLY A 18 -5.88 2.68 8.08
CA GLY A 18 -6.37 1.53 7.34
C GLY A 18 -5.79 1.57 5.94
N GLU A 19 -5.13 0.49 5.55
CA GLU A 19 -4.56 0.23 4.23
C GLU A 19 -5.45 0.78 3.09
N PRO A 20 -4.89 1.50 2.09
CA PRO A 20 -5.70 2.13 1.06
C PRO A 20 -6.52 1.07 0.31
N ARG A 21 -7.85 1.21 0.41
CA ARG A 21 -8.81 0.49 -0.43
C ARG A 21 -8.45 0.77 -1.90
N PRO A 22 -8.44 -0.22 -2.81
CA PRO A 22 -8.16 0.04 -4.22
C PRO A 22 -9.27 0.95 -4.76
N GLY A 23 -8.98 2.25 -4.88
CA GLY A 23 -9.93 3.30 -5.27
C GLY A 23 -10.03 4.51 -4.32
N ASP A 24 -9.43 4.45 -3.13
CA ASP A 24 -9.47 5.55 -2.13
C ASP A 24 -8.02 5.81 -1.67
N ARG A 25 -7.28 6.64 -2.42
CA ARG A 25 -5.85 6.93 -2.18
C ARG A 25 -5.68 8.33 -1.58
N PRO A 26 -5.56 8.49 -0.25
CA PRO A 26 -5.09 9.71 0.40
C PRO A 26 -3.53 9.71 0.49
N PRO A 27 -2.90 10.84 0.90
CA PRO A 27 -1.75 11.43 0.21
C PRO A 27 -0.41 10.70 0.39
N ALA A 28 0.34 10.67 -0.70
CA ALA A 28 1.79 10.52 -0.86
C ALA A 28 2.64 10.24 0.39
N ASP A 29 2.56 9.02 0.92
CA ASP A 29 3.79 8.28 1.19
C ASP A 29 4.15 7.64 -0.16
N ASP A 30 5.12 8.25 -0.86
CA ASP A 30 5.41 8.06 -2.29
C ASP A 30 5.68 6.62 -2.76
N ASP A 31 5.75 5.65 -1.86
CA ASP A 31 5.92 4.24 -2.17
C ASP A 31 4.54 3.57 -2.35
N ASP A 32 4.06 3.50 -3.60
CA ASP A 32 2.86 2.70 -3.90
C ASP A 32 3.03 1.25 -3.42
N ILE A 33 1.90 0.55 -3.28
CA ILE A 33 1.83 -0.90 -3.02
C ILE A 33 2.78 -1.70 -3.94
N VAL A 34 2.96 -1.26 -5.19
CA VAL A 34 3.89 -1.87 -6.15
C VAL A 34 5.36 -1.60 -5.77
N ALA A 35 5.70 -0.35 -5.43
CA ALA A 35 7.04 0.02 -4.96
C ALA A 35 7.42 -0.71 -3.67
N ARG A 36 6.49 -0.81 -2.71
CA ARG A 36 6.66 -1.56 -1.46
C ARG A 36 7.00 -3.02 -1.72
N GLN A 37 6.28 -3.66 -2.65
CA GLN A 37 6.53 -5.06 -3.01
C GLN A 37 7.85 -5.26 -3.77
N LEU A 38 8.18 -4.37 -4.71
CA LEU A 38 9.45 -4.44 -5.44
C LEU A 38 10.65 -4.33 -4.49
N ARG A 39 10.58 -3.42 -3.52
CA ARG A 39 11.59 -3.26 -2.48
C ARG A 39 11.69 -4.50 -1.60
N GLU A 40 10.57 -4.98 -1.05
CA GLU A 40 10.57 -6.17 -0.18
C GLU A 40 11.11 -7.40 -0.92
N ALA A 41 10.70 -7.59 -2.18
CA ALA A 41 11.21 -8.67 -3.01
C ALA A 41 12.73 -8.53 -3.23
N ALA A 42 13.23 -7.32 -3.53
CA ALA A 42 14.65 -7.09 -3.71
C ALA A 42 15.48 -7.31 -2.43
N GLU A 43 14.95 -6.91 -1.27
CA GLU A 43 15.62 -7.11 0.04
C GLU A 43 15.68 -8.59 0.44
N ARG A 44 14.68 -9.39 0.04
CA ARG A 44 14.59 -10.82 0.36
C ARG A 44 15.19 -11.73 -0.72
N GLU A 45 15.49 -11.19 -1.89
CA GLU A 45 16.02 -11.94 -3.01
C GLU A 45 17.45 -12.40 -2.73
N THR A 46 17.70 -13.69 -2.99
CA THR A 46 19.00 -14.34 -2.79
C THR A 46 19.84 -14.32 -4.06
N ASP A 47 19.20 -14.29 -5.23
CA ASP A 47 19.90 -14.19 -6.50
C ASP A 47 20.35 -12.74 -6.76
N PRO A 48 21.66 -12.48 -6.91
CA PRO A 48 22.17 -11.12 -7.03
C PRO A 48 21.70 -10.42 -8.31
N VAL A 49 21.43 -11.16 -9.38
CA VAL A 49 20.97 -10.61 -10.67
C VAL A 49 19.50 -10.21 -10.58
N LEU A 50 18.65 -11.04 -9.97
CA LEU A 50 17.25 -10.72 -9.73
C LEU A 50 17.09 -9.57 -8.74
N ARG A 51 17.90 -9.54 -7.67
CA ARG A 51 17.92 -8.43 -6.71
C ARG A 51 18.19 -7.10 -7.39
N GLU A 52 19.23 -7.02 -8.23
CA GLU A 52 19.56 -5.80 -8.96
C GLU A 52 18.44 -5.38 -9.92
N LYS A 53 17.82 -6.34 -10.62
CA LYS A 53 16.68 -6.07 -11.51
C LYS A 53 15.49 -5.49 -10.74
N LEU A 54 15.18 -6.02 -9.56
CA LEU A 54 14.08 -5.53 -8.72
C LEU A 54 14.36 -4.12 -8.18
N TRP A 55 15.59 -3.85 -7.74
CA TRP A 55 16.01 -2.49 -7.35
C TRP A 55 15.91 -1.50 -8.50
N ARG A 56 16.34 -1.88 -9.71
CA ARG A 56 16.24 -1.02 -10.90
C ARG A 56 14.78 -0.68 -11.23
N GLU A 57 13.88 -1.65 -11.14
CA GLU A 57 12.46 -1.41 -11.37
C GLU A 57 11.84 -0.56 -10.24
N TYR A 58 12.27 -0.73 -8.99
CA TYR A 58 11.88 0.12 -7.86
C TYR A 58 12.30 1.59 -8.08
N ASP A 59 13.57 1.83 -8.42
CA ASP A 59 14.10 3.17 -8.71
C ASP A 59 13.37 3.83 -9.89
N LYS A 60 13.14 3.08 -10.96
CA LYS A 60 12.38 3.56 -12.11
C LYS A 60 10.95 3.94 -11.72
N TYR A 61 10.31 3.13 -10.87
CA TYR A 61 8.96 3.37 -10.38
C TYR A 61 8.89 4.61 -9.48
N LYS A 62 9.87 4.81 -8.60
CA LYS A 62 9.96 5.98 -7.68
C LYS A 62 10.38 7.27 -8.38
N GLY A 63 11.28 7.21 -9.35
CA GLY A 63 11.77 8.37 -10.09
C GLY A 63 10.89 8.82 -11.25
N SER A 64 9.89 8.02 -11.64
CA SER A 64 8.88 8.40 -12.65
C SER A 64 7.65 9.08 -12.04
N ARG A 65 7.71 9.42 -10.75
CA ARG A 65 6.63 10.00 -9.95
C ARG A 65 6.93 11.45 -9.60
#